data_AF-A0A919K943-F1
#
_entry.id   AF-A0A919K943-F1
#
_cell.length_a   1.000
_cell.length_b   1.000
_cell.length_c   1.000
_cell.angle_alpha   90.00
_cell.angle_beta   90.00
_cell.angle_gamma   90.00
#
_symmetry.space_group_name_H-M   'P 1'
#
loop_
_entity.id
_entity.type
_entity.pdbx_description
1 polymer ?
#
loop_
_entity_poly.entity_id
_entity_poly.type
_entity_poly.pdbx_seq_one_letter_code
_entity_poly.pdbx_strand_id
1 'polypeptide(L)'
;MVLAALGLIGSIFGFLSSASDKELSRYGNIGQSFDVIATFLSAIALIGVAASLIYQERQERQARVAAWLGAQGELLKMVIADPGRLGPCIIDTTPFASDEEVSQYFFSTLWLSFHRYGMELGYVTEEDVRGEVGRLMFQSETARHLWSIRKDIFEAQLGGLSPYLKMVEEEHPDFPSQPNIPRGDHKKTARTTES
;
A
#
# COMPACT_ATOMS: atom_id res chain seq x y z
N MET A 1 12.78 -16.71 -5.49
CA MET A 1 14.10 -16.24 -5.00
C MET A 1 14.56 -16.97 -3.72
N VAL A 2 13.68 -17.27 -2.76
CA VAL A 2 14.05 -18.02 -1.53
C VAL A 2 14.69 -19.40 -1.82
N LEU A 3 14.21 -20.14 -2.83
CA LEU A 3 14.82 -21.41 -3.26
C LEU A 3 16.23 -21.25 -3.85
N ALA A 4 16.51 -20.13 -4.52
CA ALA A 4 17.84 -19.84 -5.05
C ALA A 4 18.83 -19.44 -3.94
N ALA A 5 18.35 -18.71 -2.93
CA ALA A 5 19.14 -18.37 -1.75
C ALA A 5 19.47 -19.61 -0.90
N LEU A 6 18.50 -20.52 -0.71
CA LEU A 6 18.73 -21.79 0.00
C LEU A 6 19.69 -22.71 -0.78
N GLY A 7 19.60 -22.75 -2.10
CA GLY A 7 20.52 -23.52 -2.97
C GLY A 7 21.95 -23.00 -2.96
N LEU A 8 22.13 -21.66 -2.90
CA LEU A 8 23.44 -21.03 -2.78
C LEU A 8 24.06 -21.25 -1.39
N ILE A 9 23.27 -21.12 -0.32
CA ILE A 9 23.74 -21.38 1.06
C ILE A 9 24.14 -22.85 1.22
N GLY A 10 23.36 -23.80 0.69
CA GLY A 10 23.69 -25.22 0.71
C GLY A 10 24.95 -25.58 -0.07
N SER A 11 25.14 -24.98 -1.26
CA SER A 11 26.33 -25.22 -2.09
C SER A 11 27.60 -24.64 -1.47
N ILE A 12 27.51 -23.46 -0.85
CA ILE A 12 28.65 -22.83 -0.15
C ILE A 12 29.03 -23.63 1.10
N PHE A 13 28.04 -24.13 1.85
CA PHE A 13 28.28 -24.93 3.05
C PHE A 13 28.90 -26.31 2.73
N GLY A 14 28.41 -26.98 1.68
CA GLY A 14 28.95 -28.25 1.20
C GLY A 14 30.40 -28.11 0.71
N PHE A 15 30.69 -27.06 -0.05
CA PHE A 15 32.04 -26.81 -0.58
C PHE A 15 33.05 -26.43 0.53
N LEU A 16 32.64 -25.64 1.54
CA LEU A 16 33.49 -25.32 2.68
C LEU A 16 33.80 -26.56 3.54
N SER A 17 32.81 -27.44 3.76
CA SER A 17 33.01 -28.66 4.57
C SER A 17 33.98 -29.64 3.91
N SER A 18 33.87 -29.84 2.59
CA SER A 18 34.74 -30.78 1.86
C SER A 18 36.17 -30.27 1.69
N ALA A 19 36.40 -28.96 1.72
CA ALA A 19 37.74 -28.37 1.69
C ALA A 19 38.42 -28.43 3.08
N SER A 20 37.63 -28.40 4.15
CA SER A 20 38.13 -28.39 5.53
C SER A 20 38.70 -29.75 5.96
N ASP A 21 38.03 -30.86 5.64
CA ASP A 21 38.44 -32.20 6.10
C ASP A 21 39.83 -32.65 5.58
N LYS A 22 40.21 -32.24 4.37
CA LYS A 22 41.49 -32.67 3.75
C LYS A 22 42.71 -31.90 4.24
N GLU A 23 42.52 -30.68 4.74
CA GLU A 23 43.60 -29.81 5.27
C GLU A 23 43.69 -29.86 6.81
N LEU A 24 42.58 -30.13 7.53
CA LEU A 24 42.55 -30.22 9.01
C LEU A 24 43.46 -31.31 9.57
N SER A 25 43.63 -32.40 8.82
CA SER A 25 44.42 -33.56 9.25
C SER A 25 45.93 -33.28 9.35
N ARG A 26 46.41 -32.14 8.84
CA ARG A 26 47.85 -31.84 8.70
C ARG A 26 48.39 -30.76 9.64
N TYR A 27 47.53 -30.00 10.35
CA TYR A 27 47.95 -28.91 11.24
C TYR A 27 47.19 -28.87 12.58
N GLY A 28 47.41 -29.87 13.42
CA GLY A 28 46.76 -30.03 14.74
C GLY A 28 47.11 -28.98 15.82
N ASN A 29 47.77 -27.86 15.49
CA ASN A 29 48.16 -26.82 16.45
C ASN A 29 47.69 -25.40 16.08
N ILE A 30 46.84 -25.26 15.04
CA ILE A 30 46.23 -23.97 14.62
C ILE A 30 44.69 -23.99 14.85
N GLY A 31 44.17 -25.08 15.44
CA GLY A 31 42.73 -25.35 15.57
C GLY A 31 41.90 -24.30 16.30
N GLN A 32 42.49 -23.51 17.19
CA GLN A 32 41.75 -22.49 17.95
C GLN A 32 41.45 -21.22 17.13
N SER A 33 42.25 -20.89 16.13
CA SER A 33 42.04 -19.69 15.29
C SER A 33 40.94 -19.90 14.25
N PHE A 34 40.77 -21.14 13.77
CA PHE A 34 39.75 -21.46 12.77
C PHE A 34 38.33 -21.41 13.33
N ASP A 35 38.14 -21.80 14.60
CA ASP A 35 36.82 -21.75 15.25
C ASP A 35 36.32 -20.32 15.46
N VAL A 36 37.25 -19.41 15.81
CA VAL A 36 36.97 -17.98 15.93
C VAL A 36 36.62 -17.38 14.56
N ILE A 37 37.38 -17.70 13.51
CA ILE A 37 37.10 -17.22 12.14
C ILE A 37 35.75 -17.76 11.63
N ALA A 38 35.45 -19.03 11.87
CA ALA A 38 34.19 -19.65 11.48
C ALA A 38 32.99 -19.02 12.21
N THR A 39 33.14 -18.70 13.50
CA THR A 39 32.11 -17.99 14.29
C THR A 39 31.84 -16.60 13.73
N PHE A 40 32.89 -15.82 13.43
CA PHE A 40 32.74 -14.51 12.80
C PHE A 40 32.08 -14.61 11.43
N LEU A 41 32.46 -15.60 10.62
CA LEU A 41 31.87 -15.82 9.30
C LEU A 41 30.38 -16.19 9.39
N SER A 42 30.02 -17.06 10.34
CA SER A 42 28.63 -17.44 10.61
C SER A 42 27.80 -16.25 11.10
N ALA A 43 28.35 -15.43 12.00
CA ALA A 43 27.69 -14.22 12.48
C ALA A 43 27.41 -13.21 11.35
N ILE A 44 28.38 -12.99 10.46
CA ILE A 44 28.21 -12.13 9.28
C ILE A 44 27.16 -12.70 8.33
N ALA A 45 27.19 -14.01 8.07
CA ALA A 45 26.19 -14.67 7.23
C ALA A 45 24.77 -14.50 7.80
N LEU A 46 24.62 -14.65 9.12
CA LEU A 46 23.33 -14.48 9.80
C LEU A 46 22.82 -13.04 9.69
N ILE A 47 23.69 -12.04 9.84
CA ILE A 47 23.34 -10.63 9.64
C ILE A 47 22.86 -10.40 8.21
N GLY A 48 23.55 -10.99 7.22
CA GLY A 48 23.14 -10.92 5.82
C GLY A 48 21.74 -11.50 5.56
N VAL A 49 21.45 -12.67 6.15
CA VAL A 49 20.12 -13.31 6.04
C VAL A 49 19.04 -12.48 6.74
N ALA A 50 19.31 -11.99 7.96
CA ALA A 50 18.36 -11.16 8.71
C ALA A 50 18.04 -9.85 7.97
N ALA A 51 19.07 -9.17 7.45
CA ALA A 51 18.87 -7.97 6.63
C ALA A 51 18.07 -8.26 5.35
N SER A 52 18.32 -9.41 4.71
CA SER A 52 17.58 -9.85 3.53
C SER A 52 16.10 -10.10 3.84
N LEU A 53 15.77 -10.74 4.95
CA LEU A 53 14.38 -10.98 5.36
C LEU A 53 13.63 -9.67 5.63
N ILE A 54 14.26 -8.72 6.32
CA ILE A 54 13.67 -7.39 6.57
C ILE A 54 13.40 -6.66 5.25
N TYR A 55 14.33 -6.75 4.30
CA TYR A 55 14.16 -6.16 2.98
C TYR A 55 13.05 -6.86 2.17
N GLN A 56 12.98 -8.20 2.23
CA GLN A 56 11.95 -8.99 1.57
C GLN A 56 10.55 -8.68 2.10
N GLU A 57 10.37 -8.56 3.42
CA GLU A 57 9.08 -8.21 4.02
C GLU A 57 8.58 -6.84 3.52
N ARG A 58 9.49 -5.86 3.45
CA ARG A 58 9.18 -4.54 2.91
C ARG A 58 8.77 -4.61 1.43
N GLN A 59 9.52 -5.37 0.63
CA GLN A 59 9.19 -5.55 -0.79
C GLN A 59 7.87 -6.28 -0.99
N GLU A 60 7.59 -7.34 -0.23
CA GLU A 60 6.32 -8.05 -0.29
C GLU A 60 5.15 -7.16 0.09
N ARG A 61 5.31 -6.34 1.14
CA ARG A 61 4.26 -5.39 1.52
C ARG A 61 3.98 -4.39 0.41
N GLN A 62 5.01 -3.81 -0.20
CA GLN A 62 4.86 -2.89 -1.34
C GLN A 62 4.20 -3.56 -2.54
N ALA A 63 4.61 -4.79 -2.87
CA ALA A 63 4.03 -5.56 -3.97
C ALA A 63 2.55 -5.88 -3.74
N ARG A 64 2.17 -6.24 -2.51
CA ARG A 64 0.77 -6.50 -2.14
C ARG A 64 -0.08 -5.24 -2.27
N VAL A 65 0.41 -4.10 -1.80
CA VAL A 65 -0.28 -2.81 -1.95
C VAL A 65 -0.44 -2.49 -3.44
N ALA A 66 0.64 -2.48 -4.22
CA ALA A 66 0.57 -2.19 -5.65
C ALA A 66 -0.40 -3.10 -6.42
N ALA A 67 -0.42 -4.41 -6.10
CA ALA A 67 -1.35 -5.36 -6.70
C ALA A 67 -2.82 -5.05 -6.34
N TRP A 68 -3.08 -4.72 -5.07
CA TRP A 68 -4.41 -4.31 -4.61
C TRP A 68 -4.89 -3.03 -5.31
N LEU A 69 -4.00 -2.04 -5.46
CA LEU A 69 -4.29 -0.78 -6.16
C LEU A 69 -4.55 -1.00 -7.65
N GLY A 70 -3.78 -1.88 -8.29
CA GLY A 70 -4.03 -2.30 -9.66
C GLY A 70 -5.42 -2.90 -9.81
N ALA A 71 -5.81 -3.82 -8.94
CA ALA A 71 -7.15 -4.41 -8.94
C ALA A 71 -8.26 -3.37 -8.72
N GLN A 72 -8.09 -2.45 -7.77
CA GLN A 72 -9.04 -1.36 -7.54
C GLN A 72 -9.19 -0.48 -8.79
N GLY A 73 -8.08 -0.13 -9.44
CA GLY A 73 -8.08 0.66 -10.66
C GLY A 73 -8.82 -0.03 -11.80
N GLU A 74 -8.61 -1.33 -12.00
CA GLU A 74 -9.33 -2.10 -13.02
C GLU A 74 -10.84 -2.17 -12.75
N LEU A 75 -11.25 -2.38 -11.50
CA LEU A 75 -12.67 -2.35 -11.13
C LEU A 75 -13.31 -0.99 -11.43
N LEU A 76 -12.63 0.11 -11.07
CA LEU A 76 -13.12 1.45 -11.34
C LEU A 76 -13.21 1.74 -12.84
N LYS A 77 -12.24 1.29 -13.65
CA LYS A 77 -12.31 1.40 -15.11
C LYS A 77 -13.49 0.64 -15.70
N MET A 78 -13.81 -0.55 -15.18
CA MET A 78 -14.99 -1.29 -15.62
C MET A 78 -16.29 -0.52 -15.35
N VAL A 79 -16.38 0.12 -14.18
CA VAL A 79 -17.56 0.92 -13.81
C VAL A 79 -17.65 2.17 -14.69
N ILE A 80 -16.54 2.84 -14.98
CA ILE A 80 -16.52 4.00 -15.89
C ILE A 80 -16.94 3.60 -17.31
N ALA A 81 -16.64 2.38 -17.75
CA ALA A 81 -17.05 1.89 -19.07
C ALA A 81 -18.56 1.58 -19.17
N ASP A 82 -19.21 1.26 -18.05
CA ASP A 82 -20.64 0.91 -17.99
C ASP A 82 -21.27 1.41 -16.67
N PRO A 83 -21.38 2.75 -16.49
CA PRO A 83 -21.76 3.36 -15.22
C PRO A 83 -23.21 3.07 -14.85
N GLY A 84 -24.14 3.02 -15.82
CA GLY A 84 -25.54 2.75 -15.56
C GLY A 84 -25.81 1.35 -15.03
N ARG A 85 -25.03 0.35 -15.48
CA ARG A 85 -25.19 -1.04 -15.01
C ARG A 85 -24.41 -1.33 -13.73
N LEU A 86 -23.18 -0.84 -13.63
CA LEU A 86 -22.27 -1.22 -12.54
C LEU A 86 -22.23 -0.22 -11.39
N GLY A 87 -22.54 1.06 -11.63
CA GLY A 87 -22.59 2.09 -10.60
C GLY A 87 -23.52 1.75 -9.42
N PRO A 88 -24.77 1.30 -9.66
CA PRO A 88 -25.71 0.95 -8.60
C PRO A 88 -25.26 -0.21 -7.71
N CYS A 89 -24.28 -1.01 -8.14
CA CYS A 89 -23.73 -2.10 -7.33
C CYS A 89 -22.75 -1.61 -6.25
N ILE A 90 -22.29 -0.36 -6.33
CA ILE A 90 -21.21 0.17 -5.50
C ILE A 90 -21.69 1.34 -4.64
N ILE A 91 -22.43 2.28 -5.24
CA ILE A 91 -22.96 3.46 -4.57
C ILE A 91 -24.43 3.63 -4.90
N ASP A 92 -25.13 4.42 -4.09
CA ASP A 92 -26.42 4.97 -4.49
C ASP A 92 -26.21 5.95 -5.64
N THR A 93 -26.71 5.60 -6.83
CA THR A 93 -26.62 6.43 -8.03
C THR A 93 -27.78 7.42 -8.16
N THR A 94 -28.78 7.37 -7.28
CA THR A 94 -29.94 8.27 -7.32
C THR A 94 -29.61 9.77 -7.19
N PRO A 95 -28.53 10.20 -6.50
CA PRO A 95 -28.17 11.62 -6.44
C PRO A 95 -27.56 12.17 -7.74
N PHE A 96 -27.18 11.30 -8.68
CA PHE A 96 -26.54 11.70 -9.93
C PHE A 96 -27.59 11.89 -11.02
N ALA A 97 -27.47 12.96 -11.79
CA ALA A 97 -28.42 13.30 -12.85
C ALA A 97 -28.24 12.43 -14.10
N SER A 98 -27.07 11.79 -14.28
CA SER A 98 -26.78 10.96 -15.45
C SER A 98 -25.66 9.94 -15.21
N ASP A 99 -25.60 8.93 -16.07
CA ASP A 99 -24.50 7.97 -16.17
C ASP A 99 -23.14 8.65 -16.36
N GLU A 100 -23.11 9.79 -17.07
CA GLU A 100 -21.90 10.58 -17.27
C GLU A 100 -21.39 11.17 -15.95
N GLU A 101 -22.27 11.68 -15.09
CA GLU A 101 -21.88 12.17 -13.76
C GLU A 101 -21.37 11.05 -12.86
N VAL A 102 -21.93 9.83 -12.99
CA VAL A 102 -21.45 8.64 -12.29
C VAL A 102 -20.04 8.28 -12.78
N SER A 103 -19.78 8.33 -14.09
CA SER A 103 -18.43 8.13 -14.65
C SER A 103 -17.45 9.19 -14.15
N GLN A 104 -17.85 10.46 -14.12
CA GLN A 104 -17.03 11.55 -13.58
C GLN A 104 -16.76 11.37 -12.08
N TYR A 105 -17.74 10.87 -11.32
CA TYR A 105 -17.56 10.49 -9.92
C TYR A 105 -16.47 9.44 -9.77
N PHE A 106 -16.56 8.34 -10.51
CA PHE A 106 -15.58 7.26 -10.41
C PHE A 106 -14.19 7.66 -10.90
N PHE A 107 -14.11 8.41 -12.01
CA PHE A 107 -12.86 8.97 -12.51
C PHE A 107 -12.19 9.87 -11.48
N SER A 108 -12.95 10.77 -10.85
CA SER A 108 -12.42 11.67 -9.81
C SER A 108 -11.90 10.89 -8.60
N THR A 109 -12.54 9.78 -8.21
CA THR A 109 -12.00 8.91 -7.15
C THR A 109 -10.74 8.20 -7.57
N LEU A 110 -10.67 7.74 -8.82
CA LEU A 110 -9.47 7.10 -9.34
C LEU A 110 -8.29 8.09 -9.32
N TRP A 111 -8.53 9.35 -9.72
CA TRP A 111 -7.53 10.42 -9.73
C TRP A 111 -7.00 10.78 -8.33
N LEU A 112 -7.91 10.92 -7.35
CA LEU A 112 -7.54 11.18 -5.96
C LEU A 112 -6.80 10.00 -5.33
N SER A 113 -7.26 8.77 -5.60
CA SER A 113 -6.62 7.55 -5.13
C SER A 113 -5.20 7.44 -5.69
N PHE A 114 -5.01 7.71 -7.00
CA PHE A 114 -3.70 7.72 -7.63
C PHE A 114 -2.72 8.66 -6.92
N HIS A 115 -3.10 9.91 -6.67
CA HIS A 115 -2.24 10.87 -5.99
C HIS A 115 -1.93 10.48 -4.55
N ARG A 116 -2.94 10.01 -3.80
CA ARG A 116 -2.76 9.52 -2.43
C ARG A 116 -1.72 8.40 -2.38
N TYR A 117 -1.91 7.36 -3.19
CA TYR A 117 -1.01 6.21 -3.18
C TYR A 117 0.37 6.55 -3.74
N GLY A 118 0.42 7.43 -4.74
CA GLY A 118 1.66 8.01 -5.22
C GLY A 118 2.46 8.67 -4.09
N MET A 119 1.80 9.41 -3.21
CA MET A 119 2.43 10.05 -2.06
C MET A 119 2.84 9.03 -0.98
N GLU A 120 1.97 8.06 -0.63
CA GLU A 120 2.29 7.00 0.34
C GLU A 120 3.49 6.14 -0.10
N LEU A 121 3.66 5.93 -1.40
CA LEU A 121 4.78 5.18 -1.98
C LEU A 121 6.02 6.05 -2.26
N GLY A 122 5.93 7.37 -2.10
CA GLY A 122 7.01 8.32 -2.35
C GLY A 122 7.28 8.63 -3.83
N TYR A 123 6.35 8.33 -4.73
CA TYR A 123 6.42 8.67 -6.15
C TYR A 123 5.88 10.06 -6.48
N VAL A 124 4.99 10.60 -5.65
CA VAL A 124 4.36 11.91 -5.81
C VAL A 124 4.74 12.77 -4.62
N THR A 125 5.23 13.98 -4.88
CA THR A 125 5.63 14.90 -3.82
C THR A 125 4.42 15.68 -3.27
N GLU A 126 4.56 16.28 -2.10
CA GLU A 126 3.53 17.18 -1.57
C GLU A 126 3.27 18.38 -2.49
N GLU A 127 4.31 18.87 -3.17
CA GLU A 127 4.19 19.96 -4.14
C GLU A 127 3.33 19.56 -5.35
N ASP A 128 3.52 18.34 -5.85
CA ASP A 128 2.70 17.79 -6.94
C ASP A 128 1.23 17.66 -6.51
N VAL A 129 0.96 17.17 -5.29
CA VAL A 129 -0.42 17.07 -4.77
C VAL A 129 -1.05 18.45 -4.64
N ARG A 130 -0.34 19.43 -4.08
CA ARG A 130 -0.84 20.82 -3.96
C ARG A 130 -1.06 21.45 -5.34
N GLY A 131 -0.19 21.19 -6.31
CA GLY A 131 -0.31 21.66 -7.68
C GLY A 131 -1.48 21.02 -8.43
N GLU A 132 -1.47 19.71 -8.56
CA GLU A 132 -2.41 18.98 -9.42
C GLU A 132 -3.78 18.77 -8.77
N VAL A 133 -3.81 18.30 -7.52
CA VAL A 133 -5.07 18.05 -6.82
C VAL A 133 -5.60 19.34 -6.23
N GLY A 134 -4.80 20.03 -5.44
CA GLY A 134 -5.17 21.30 -4.82
C GLY A 134 -5.54 22.33 -5.89
N ARG A 135 -4.58 22.78 -6.70
CA ARG A 135 -4.82 23.93 -7.58
C ARG A 135 -5.53 23.63 -8.88
N LEU A 136 -5.32 22.47 -9.53
CA LEU A 136 -5.89 22.19 -10.86
C LEU A 136 -7.23 21.46 -10.81
N MET A 137 -7.31 20.34 -10.08
CA MET A 137 -8.53 19.52 -10.05
C MET A 137 -9.73 20.31 -9.49
N PHE A 138 -9.53 21.06 -8.40
CA PHE A 138 -10.62 21.81 -7.75
C PHE A 138 -11.00 23.13 -8.43
N GLN A 139 -10.41 23.47 -9.58
CA GLN A 139 -10.95 24.53 -10.43
C GLN A 139 -12.28 24.10 -11.06
N SER A 140 -12.46 22.81 -11.28
CA SER A 140 -13.69 22.23 -11.80
C SER A 140 -14.78 22.21 -10.72
N GLU A 141 -15.94 22.79 -11.04
CA GLU A 141 -17.13 22.72 -10.20
C GLU A 141 -17.58 21.28 -9.94
N THR A 142 -17.50 20.44 -10.98
CA THR A 142 -17.75 19.00 -10.88
C THR A 142 -16.86 18.36 -9.83
N ALA A 143 -15.56 18.62 -9.85
CA ALA A 143 -14.63 18.03 -8.88
C ALA A 143 -14.93 18.48 -7.43
N ARG A 144 -15.29 19.75 -7.23
CA ARG A 144 -15.69 20.27 -5.91
C ARG A 144 -16.98 19.64 -5.41
N HIS A 145 -17.98 19.50 -6.28
CA HIS A 145 -19.23 18.83 -5.94
C HIS A 145 -18.98 17.36 -5.56
N LEU A 146 -18.25 16.62 -6.39
CA LEU A 146 -17.92 15.22 -6.13
C LEU A 146 -17.07 15.02 -4.87
N TRP A 147 -16.22 15.99 -4.54
CA TRP A 147 -15.45 15.98 -3.29
C TRP A 147 -16.33 16.11 -2.05
N SER A 148 -17.34 16.98 -2.10
CA SER A 148 -18.29 17.16 -0.99
C SER A 148 -19.03 15.87 -0.62
N ILE A 149 -19.32 15.02 -1.62
CA ILE A 149 -19.97 13.72 -1.43
C ILE A 149 -19.01 12.70 -0.78
N ARG A 150 -17.70 12.83 -1.04
CA ARG A 150 -16.71 11.77 -0.76
C ARG A 150 -15.84 12.01 0.47
N LYS A 151 -15.74 13.27 0.92
CA LYS A 151 -14.86 13.68 2.01
C LYS A 151 -15.00 12.78 3.23
N ASP A 152 -16.23 12.50 3.66
CA ASP A 152 -16.52 11.67 4.84
C ASP A 152 -15.99 10.24 4.72
N ILE A 153 -16.10 9.65 3.53
CA ILE A 153 -15.59 8.30 3.24
C ILE A 153 -14.06 8.31 3.34
N PHE A 154 -13.42 9.34 2.81
CA PHE A 154 -11.97 9.51 2.88
C PHE A 154 -11.49 9.72 4.32
N GLU A 155 -12.12 10.60 5.09
CA GLU A 155 -11.79 10.82 6.50
C GLU A 155 -11.94 9.55 7.35
N ALA A 156 -13.01 8.77 7.10
CA ALA A 156 -13.25 7.51 7.78
C ALA A 156 -12.22 6.44 7.41
N GLN A 157 -11.85 6.33 6.12
CA GLN A 157 -10.82 5.38 5.66
C GLN A 157 -9.42 5.73 6.16
N LEU A 158 -9.14 7.01 6.41
CA LEU A 158 -7.82 7.51 6.78
C LEU A 158 -7.60 7.60 8.30
N GLY A 159 -8.61 7.29 9.11
CA GLY A 159 -8.51 7.38 10.57
C GLY A 159 -8.33 8.82 11.06
N GLY A 160 -8.96 9.78 10.38
CA GLY A 160 -8.80 11.22 10.59
C GLY A 160 -8.13 11.92 9.40
N LEU A 161 -7.79 13.20 9.59
CA LEU A 161 -7.15 14.05 8.59
C LEU A 161 -5.70 13.61 8.35
N SER A 162 -5.51 12.65 7.44
CA SER A 162 -4.20 12.25 6.94
C SER A 162 -3.43 13.45 6.37
N PRO A 163 -2.09 13.40 6.28
CA PRO A 163 -1.30 14.48 5.69
C PRO A 163 -1.84 14.92 4.32
N TYR A 164 -2.29 13.97 3.51
CA TYR A 164 -2.93 14.22 2.22
C TYR A 164 -4.17 15.10 2.33
N LEU A 165 -5.12 14.72 3.21
CA LEU A 165 -6.36 15.47 3.39
C LEU A 165 -6.09 16.87 3.94
N LYS A 166 -5.15 17.01 4.87
CA LYS A 166 -4.76 18.32 5.40
C LYS A 166 -4.23 19.24 4.32
N MET A 167 -3.36 18.76 3.44
CA MET A 167 -2.83 19.56 2.33
C MET A 167 -3.93 20.03 1.38
N VAL A 168 -4.91 19.17 1.09
CA VAL A 168 -6.04 19.52 0.24
C VAL A 168 -6.96 20.55 0.91
N GLU A 169 -7.21 20.42 2.21
CA GLU A 169 -8.03 21.37 2.98
C GLU A 169 -7.35 22.71 3.20
N GLU A 170 -6.04 22.74 3.46
CA GLU A 170 -5.27 23.97 3.62
C GLU A 170 -5.33 24.85 2.37
N GLU A 171 -5.34 24.23 1.19
CA GLU A 171 -5.41 24.94 -0.09
C GLU A 171 -6.83 25.46 -0.38
N HIS A 172 -7.86 24.88 0.25
CA HIS A 172 -9.28 25.20 0.01
C HIS A 172 -10.09 25.25 1.32
N PRO A 173 -9.91 26.30 2.13
CA PRO A 173 -10.63 26.45 3.39
C PRO A 173 -12.15 26.67 3.20
N ASP A 174 -12.58 27.10 2.02
CA ASP A 174 -13.97 27.44 1.70
C ASP A 174 -14.85 26.22 1.35
N PHE A 175 -14.31 24.99 1.42
CA PHE A 175 -15.12 23.80 1.20
C PHE A 175 -16.24 23.73 2.24
N PRO A 176 -17.52 23.66 1.80
CA PRO A 176 -18.62 23.55 2.73
C PRO A 176 -18.45 22.27 3.55
N SER A 177 -18.38 22.44 4.87
CA SER A 177 -18.54 21.32 5.81
C SER A 177 -19.99 20.85 5.68
N GLN A 178 -20.25 19.80 4.89
CA GLN A 178 -21.60 19.24 4.79
C GLN A 178 -22.00 18.55 6.12
N PRO A 179 -23.30 18.50 6.42
CA PRO A 179 -23.79 18.16 7.75
C PRO A 179 -23.54 16.68 8.05
N ASN A 180 -22.82 16.43 9.14
CA ASN A 180 -22.63 15.17 9.86
C ASN A 180 -23.59 14.05 9.39
N ILE A 181 -23.18 13.25 8.40
CA ILE A 181 -23.89 12.03 8.05
C ILE A 181 -23.75 11.11 9.26
N PRO A 182 -24.85 10.75 9.96
CA PRO A 182 -24.74 9.95 11.15
C PRO A 182 -24.07 8.63 10.78
N ARG A 183 -22.86 8.39 11.33
CA ARG A 183 -22.23 7.08 11.28
C ARG A 183 -23.24 6.06 11.79
N GLY A 184 -23.80 5.26 10.87
CA GLY A 184 -24.60 4.10 11.23
C GLY A 184 -23.79 3.26 12.19
N ASP A 185 -24.27 3.17 13.42
CA ASP A 185 -23.60 2.49 14.51
C ASP A 185 -23.64 0.98 14.22
N HIS A 186 -22.64 0.45 13.50
CA HIS A 186 -22.53 -0.96 13.15
C HIS A 186 -22.22 -1.87 14.37
N LYS A 187 -22.42 -1.38 15.60
CA LYS A 187 -22.38 -2.18 16.82
C LYS A 187 -23.79 -2.47 17.34
N LYS A 188 -24.45 -3.50 16.80
CA LYS A 188 -25.34 -4.45 17.52
C LYS A 188 -26.21 -5.26 16.55
N THR A 189 -25.66 -6.30 15.93
CA THR A 189 -26.47 -7.42 15.41
C THR A 189 -25.62 -8.68 15.32
N ALA A 190 -25.04 -9.10 16.44
CA ALA A 190 -24.46 -10.45 16.57
C ALA A 190 -24.50 -10.91 18.03
N ARG A 191 -25.70 -10.96 18.62
CA ARG A 191 -25.97 -11.78 19.83
C ARG A 191 -27.47 -11.85 20.11
N THR A 192 -28.17 -12.73 19.39
CA THR A 192 -29.39 -13.41 19.85
C THR A 192 -29.84 -14.39 18.79
N THR A 193 -29.20 -15.54 18.73
CA THR A 193 -29.80 -16.80 18.28
C THR A 193 -28.97 -17.92 18.88
N GLU A 194 -29.31 -18.31 20.10
CA GLU A 194 -29.18 -19.69 20.57
C GLU A 194 -30.13 -19.81 21.76
N SER A 195 -31.31 -20.35 21.45
CA SER A 195 -32.24 -20.97 22.37
C SER A 195 -32.01 -22.48 22.34
#